data_AF-A0A5C0VGU1-F1
#
_entry.id   AF-A0A5C0VGU1-F1
#
_cell.length_a   1.000
_cell.length_b   1.000
_cell.length_c   1.000
_cell.angle_alpha   90.00
_cell.angle_beta   90.00
_cell.angle_gamma   90.00
#
_symmetry.space_group_name_H-M   'P 1'
#
loop_
_entity.id
_entity.type
_entity.pdbx_description
1 polymer ?
#
loop_
_entity_poly.entity_id
_entity_poly.type
_entity_poly.pdbx_seq_one_letter_code
_entity_poly.pdbx_strand_id
1 'polypeptide(L)'
;MKYLLFLMLCLILYGCPSYDPQTAVLTVYNLSDSAVYVYKTCENSIEILPRLKLFEVSGAIMEDEKGNQIDSIYSPNYRVNAYNSSEFSGFGNIDNPTIFCNNSDYINLFFIKETTIKNYSWEEIVEKQIYVKKMRFNSKQLDSLNWKVKYIP
;
A
#
# COMPACT_ATOMS: atom_id res chain seq x y z
N MET A 1 -46.86 -26.91 -3.64
CA MET A 1 -45.59 -27.06 -4.38
C MET A 1 -45.22 -25.86 -5.24
N LYS A 2 -46.12 -25.26 -6.05
CA LYS A 2 -45.80 -24.07 -6.89
C LYS A 2 -45.21 -22.88 -6.12
N TYR A 3 -45.74 -22.58 -4.93
CA TYR A 3 -45.26 -21.47 -4.10
C TYR A 3 -43.90 -21.73 -3.44
N LEU A 4 -43.53 -23.00 -3.24
CA LEU A 4 -42.23 -23.36 -2.66
C LEU A 4 -41.08 -23.12 -3.66
N LEU A 5 -41.33 -23.40 -4.94
CA LEU A 5 -40.38 -23.14 -6.02
C LEU A 5 -40.15 -21.64 -6.21
N PHE A 6 -41.21 -20.83 -6.06
CA PHE A 6 -41.15 -19.37 -6.14
C PHE A 6 -40.38 -18.77 -4.96
N LEU A 7 -40.58 -19.31 -3.74
CA LEU A 7 -39.87 -18.87 -2.55
C LEU A 7 -38.37 -19.19 -2.62
N MET A 8 -37.99 -20.37 -3.16
CA MET A 8 -36.60 -20.73 -3.42
C MET A 8 -35.96 -19.79 -4.46
N LEU A 9 -36.67 -19.45 -5.53
CA LEU A 9 -36.16 -18.54 -6.56
C LEU A 9 -35.91 -17.13 -6.01
N CYS A 10 -36.81 -16.63 -5.14
CA CYS A 10 -36.62 -15.37 -4.45
C CYS A 10 -35.41 -15.40 -3.49
N LEU A 11 -35.17 -16.52 -2.78
CA LEU A 11 -34.02 -16.65 -1.88
C LEU A 11 -32.67 -16.68 -2.64
N ILE A 12 -32.63 -17.26 -3.85
CA ILE A 12 -31.42 -17.27 -4.70
C ILE A 12 -31.14 -15.87 -5.25
N LEU A 13 -32.16 -15.07 -5.53
CA LEU A 13 -32.03 -13.69 -6.02
C LEU A 13 -31.79 -12.66 -4.90
N TYR A 14 -32.07 -13.01 -3.64
CA TYR A 14 -31.75 -12.22 -2.45
C TYR A 14 -30.37 -12.53 -1.86
N GLY A 15 -29.59 -13.42 -2.50
CA GLY A 15 -28.17 -13.54 -2.24
C GLY A 15 -27.50 -12.21 -2.59
N CYS A 16 -27.37 -11.33 -1.60
CA CYS A 16 -26.71 -10.04 -1.73
C CYS A 16 -25.27 -10.34 -2.16
N PRO A 17 -24.83 -10.02 -3.39
CA PRO A 17 -23.41 -10.00 -3.65
C PRO A 17 -22.88 -8.85 -2.79
N SER A 18 -22.29 -9.17 -1.64
CA SER A 18 -21.48 -8.21 -0.90
C SER A 18 -20.28 -7.90 -1.79
N TYR A 19 -20.46 -6.97 -2.71
CA TYR A 19 -19.40 -6.45 -3.54
C TYR A 19 -18.56 -5.56 -2.64
N ASP A 20 -17.45 -6.08 -2.14
CA ASP A 20 -16.47 -5.26 -1.45
C ASP A 20 -15.96 -4.21 -2.45
N PRO A 21 -16.20 -2.92 -2.20
CA PRO A 21 -15.81 -1.88 -3.13
C PRO A 21 -14.28 -1.89 -3.28
N GLN A 22 -13.80 -1.77 -4.53
CA GLN A 22 -12.36 -1.77 -4.80
C GLN A 22 -11.67 -0.66 -4.01
N THR A 23 -10.61 -1.01 -3.29
CA THR A 23 -9.84 -0.07 -2.48
C THR A 23 -9.04 0.88 -3.36
N ALA A 24 -9.05 2.17 -3.04
CA ALA A 24 -8.22 3.14 -3.74
C ALA A 24 -6.73 2.96 -3.41
N VAL A 25 -5.88 3.22 -4.40
CA VAL A 25 -4.43 3.03 -4.34
C VAL A 25 -3.71 4.34 -4.67
N LEU A 26 -2.73 4.70 -3.83
CA LEU A 26 -1.73 5.71 -4.17
C LEU A 26 -0.55 5.03 -4.85
N THR A 27 -0.31 5.37 -6.11
CA THR A 27 0.86 4.89 -6.85
C THR A 27 1.95 5.96 -6.87
N VAL A 28 3.17 5.58 -6.53
CA VAL A 28 4.35 6.43 -6.59
C VAL A 28 5.30 5.87 -7.64
N TYR A 29 5.53 6.60 -8.72
CA TYR A 29 6.44 6.23 -9.80
C TYR A 29 7.84 6.77 -9.52
N ASN A 30 8.85 5.91 -9.65
CA ASN A 30 10.25 6.30 -9.65
C ASN A 30 10.70 6.57 -11.09
N LEU A 31 11.00 7.84 -11.41
CA LEU A 31 11.51 8.25 -12.72
C LEU A 31 13.04 8.46 -12.72
N SER A 32 13.75 7.82 -11.78
CA SER A 32 15.21 7.81 -11.72
C SER A 32 15.79 6.52 -12.28
N ASP A 33 17.10 6.50 -12.48
CA ASP A 33 17.89 5.32 -12.87
C ASP A 33 18.33 4.46 -11.67
N SER A 34 17.90 4.82 -10.45
CA SER A 34 18.34 4.17 -9.20
C SER A 34 17.16 3.65 -8.39
N ALA A 35 17.36 2.60 -7.59
CA ALA A 35 16.34 2.11 -6.68
C ALA A 35 16.06 3.14 -5.56
N VAL A 36 14.80 3.55 -5.46
CA VAL A 36 14.29 4.48 -4.45
C VAL A 36 13.09 3.86 -3.76
N TYR A 37 13.20 3.72 -2.45
CA TYR A 37 12.15 3.18 -1.60
C TYR A 37 11.32 4.32 -1.02
N VAL A 38 10.03 4.07 -0.82
CA VAL A 38 9.10 5.08 -0.35
C VAL A 38 8.56 4.67 1.02
N TYR A 39 8.81 5.51 2.02
CA TYR A 39 8.20 5.41 3.34
C TYR A 39 7.00 6.35 3.43
N LYS A 40 5.83 5.77 3.71
CA LYS A 40 4.55 6.47 3.79
C LYS A 40 4.11 6.60 5.24
N THR A 41 3.89 7.81 5.73
CA THR A 41 3.34 8.06 7.07
C THR A 41 2.45 9.30 7.09
N CYS A 42 1.57 9.39 8.09
CA CYS A 42 0.83 10.60 8.42
C CYS A 42 1.70 11.60 9.19
N GLU A 43 2.79 11.14 9.80
CA GLU A 43 3.68 11.94 10.63
C GLU A 43 4.68 12.76 9.82
N ASN A 44 5.24 13.78 10.45
CA ASN A 44 6.23 14.64 9.82
C ASN A 44 7.66 14.08 9.81
N SER A 45 7.88 12.89 10.37
CA SER A 45 9.16 12.20 10.48
C SER A 45 9.02 10.72 10.13
N ILE A 46 10.11 10.07 9.74
CA ILE A 46 10.16 8.61 9.64
C ILE A 46 10.03 8.04 11.05
N GLU A 47 9.21 7.00 11.22
CA GLU A 47 8.95 6.37 12.53
C GLU A 47 9.62 5.01 12.63
N ILE A 48 9.89 4.57 13.86
CA ILE A 48 10.49 3.25 14.10
C ILE A 48 9.60 2.11 13.62
N LEU A 49 8.28 2.27 13.75
CA LEU A 49 7.26 1.34 13.29
C LEU A 49 6.13 2.12 12.56
N PRO A 50 5.56 1.56 11.47
CA PRO A 50 6.00 0.34 10.80
C PRO A 50 7.38 0.54 10.15
N ARG A 51 8.14 -0.55 9.97
CA ARG A 51 9.41 -0.51 9.23
C ARG A 51 9.15 -0.36 7.72
N LEU A 52 10.14 0.14 6.99
CA LEU A 52 10.08 0.21 5.53
C LEU A 52 9.82 -1.16 4.91
N LYS A 53 8.82 -1.25 4.03
CA LYS A 53 8.49 -2.47 3.29
C LYS A 53 9.48 -2.66 2.14
N LEU A 54 10.36 -3.66 2.27
CA LEU A 54 11.31 -4.06 1.21
C LEU A 54 10.81 -5.23 0.36
N PHE A 55 9.83 -5.96 0.89
CA PHE A 55 9.28 -7.16 0.27
C PHE A 55 7.76 -7.12 0.23
N GLU A 56 7.18 -7.63 -0.85
CA GLU A 56 5.77 -7.95 -0.96
C GLU A 56 5.49 -9.22 -0.16
N VAL A 57 4.57 -9.07 0.79
CA VAL A 57 4.10 -10.14 1.66
C VAL A 57 2.63 -10.31 1.34
N SER A 58 2.21 -11.54 1.04
CA SER A 58 0.80 -11.86 0.90
C SER A 58 0.12 -11.75 2.27
N GLY A 59 -1.05 -11.09 2.30
CA GLY A 59 -1.87 -11.05 3.50
C GLY A 59 -2.68 -12.34 3.72
N ALA A 60 -2.69 -13.26 2.75
CA ALA A 60 -3.40 -14.53 2.85
C ALA A 60 -2.59 -15.55 3.66
N ILE A 61 -3.27 -16.33 4.50
CA ILE A 61 -2.68 -17.54 5.09
C ILE A 61 -2.45 -18.52 3.94
N MET A 62 -1.19 -18.87 3.74
CA MET A 62 -0.80 -19.88 2.76
C MET A 62 -0.54 -21.19 3.50
N GLU A 63 -1.08 -22.28 2.98
CA GLU A 63 -0.89 -23.62 3.54
C GLU A 63 -0.32 -24.56 2.46
N ASP A 64 0.52 -25.51 2.86
CA ASP A 64 0.97 -26.60 1.99
C ASP A 64 -0.13 -27.67 1.80
N GLU A 65 0.14 -28.69 0.99
CA GLU A 65 -0.78 -29.82 0.75
C GLU A 65 -1.17 -30.60 2.02
N LYS A 66 -0.46 -30.38 3.13
CA LYS A 66 -0.69 -31.02 4.43
C LYS A 66 -1.36 -30.08 5.44
N GLY A 67 -1.70 -28.85 5.04
CA GLY A 67 -2.32 -27.85 5.91
C GLY A 67 -1.34 -27.10 6.82
N ASN A 68 -0.01 -27.20 6.58
CA ASN A 68 0.96 -26.42 7.34
C ASN A 68 1.07 -25.02 6.76
N GLN A 69 1.05 -24.01 7.62
CA GLN A 69 1.30 -22.64 7.19
C GLN A 69 2.70 -22.49 6.58
N ILE A 70 2.78 -21.89 5.41
CA ILE A 70 4.04 -21.58 4.71
C ILE A 70 4.24 -20.06 4.62
N ASP A 71 5.49 -19.65 4.37
CA ASP A 71 5.87 -18.24 4.27
C ASP A 71 5.01 -17.52 3.21
N SER A 72 4.50 -16.34 3.58
CA SER A 72 3.63 -15.53 2.73
C SER A 72 4.39 -14.71 1.67
N ILE A 73 5.70 -14.97 1.53
CA ILE A 73 6.58 -14.38 0.54
C ILE A 73 6.70 -15.30 -0.69
N TYR A 74 6.14 -14.89 -1.82
CA TYR A 74 6.21 -15.65 -3.08
C TYR A 74 7.51 -15.37 -3.85
N SER A 75 8.33 -16.40 -4.03
CA SER A 75 9.40 -16.41 -5.05
C SER A 75 8.79 -16.47 -6.46
N PRO A 76 9.36 -15.79 -7.49
CA PRO A 76 10.60 -15.01 -7.48
C PRO A 76 10.43 -13.50 -7.23
N ASN A 77 9.19 -12.98 -7.21
CA ASN A 77 8.89 -11.55 -7.22
C ASN A 77 8.55 -11.01 -5.82
N TYR A 78 9.39 -11.30 -4.84
CA TYR A 78 9.16 -10.88 -3.47
C TYR A 78 9.66 -9.46 -3.18
N ARG A 79 10.59 -8.91 -3.95
CA ARG A 79 11.12 -7.57 -3.69
C ARG A 79 10.24 -6.50 -4.32
N VAL A 80 9.92 -5.45 -3.55
CA VAL A 80 9.24 -4.27 -4.10
C VAL A 80 10.04 -3.72 -5.29
N ASN A 81 9.37 -3.37 -6.38
CA ASN A 81 10.03 -2.86 -7.57
C ASN A 81 10.43 -1.38 -7.42
N ALA A 82 11.41 -1.15 -6.54
CA ALA A 82 11.91 0.19 -6.19
C ALA A 82 12.55 0.95 -7.37
N TYR A 83 12.77 0.31 -8.52
CA TYR A 83 13.22 0.97 -9.75
C TYR A 83 12.07 1.55 -10.59
N ASN A 84 10.83 1.10 -10.36
CA ASN A 84 9.68 1.46 -11.18
C ASN A 84 8.59 2.17 -10.36
N SER A 85 8.02 1.50 -9.36
CA SER A 85 6.89 2.04 -8.61
C SER A 85 6.72 1.43 -7.22
N SER A 86 5.94 2.12 -6.39
CA SER A 86 5.43 1.63 -5.11
C SER A 86 3.93 1.92 -5.04
N GLU A 87 3.17 0.96 -4.51
CA GLU A 87 1.72 1.08 -4.35
C GLU A 87 1.33 0.99 -2.88
N PHE A 88 0.47 1.91 -2.47
CA PHE A 88 -0.07 1.97 -1.13
C PHE A 88 -1.59 1.86 -1.21
N SER A 89 -2.15 0.80 -0.64
CA SER A 89 -3.59 0.60 -0.51
C SER A 89 -4.13 1.20 0.79
N GLY A 90 -5.46 1.18 0.92
CA GLY A 90 -6.16 1.63 2.13
C GLY A 90 -6.57 3.09 2.10
N PHE A 91 -6.81 3.65 0.91
CA PHE A 91 -7.25 5.04 0.74
C PHE A 91 -8.74 5.16 0.42
N GLY A 92 -9.60 4.49 1.19
CA GLY A 92 -11.03 4.43 0.91
C GLY A 92 -11.32 3.57 -0.32
N ASN A 93 -12.39 3.87 -1.05
CA ASN A 93 -12.75 3.16 -2.27
C ASN A 93 -12.33 3.94 -3.52
N ILE A 94 -12.28 3.27 -4.67
CA ILE A 94 -11.82 3.83 -5.94
C ILE A 94 -12.64 5.05 -6.42
N ASP A 95 -13.93 5.11 -6.08
CA ASP A 95 -14.83 6.20 -6.48
C ASP A 95 -14.72 7.41 -5.56
N ASN A 96 -14.30 7.19 -4.30
CA ASN A 96 -14.07 8.23 -3.30
C ASN A 96 -12.76 7.97 -2.52
N PRO A 97 -11.61 8.17 -3.16
CA PRO A 97 -10.31 8.03 -2.51
C PRO A 97 -10.15 9.00 -1.34
N THR A 98 -9.66 8.54 -0.19
CA THR A 98 -9.57 9.34 1.03
C THR A 98 -8.28 9.03 1.80
N ILE A 99 -7.59 10.08 2.28
CA ILE A 99 -6.48 9.94 3.21
C ILE A 99 -7.04 9.66 4.61
N PHE A 100 -6.66 8.54 5.22
CA PHE A 100 -6.96 8.25 6.62
C PHE A 100 -5.75 8.55 7.50
N CYS A 101 -5.73 9.73 8.08
CA CYS A 101 -4.70 10.16 9.03
C CYS A 101 -5.41 10.83 10.22
N ASN A 102 -5.30 10.24 11.41
CA ASN A 102 -6.10 10.61 12.58
C ASN A 102 -5.96 12.10 12.98
N ASN A 103 -4.78 12.68 12.81
CA ASN A 103 -4.43 14.03 13.28
C ASN A 103 -3.92 14.96 12.16
N SER A 104 -4.09 14.59 10.89
CA SER A 104 -3.51 15.33 9.76
C SER A 104 -4.31 15.09 8.49
N ASP A 105 -4.64 16.13 7.73
CA ASP A 105 -5.23 15.99 6.38
C ASP A 105 -4.17 15.71 5.30
N TYR A 106 -2.97 15.31 5.72
CA TYR A 106 -1.82 15.17 4.85
C TYR A 106 -1.14 13.83 5.05
N ILE A 107 -0.61 13.33 3.94
CA ILE A 107 0.32 12.22 3.90
C ILE A 107 1.71 12.71 3.53
N ASN A 108 2.71 12.13 4.19
CA ASN A 108 4.12 12.38 3.90
C ASN A 108 4.73 11.14 3.24
N LEU A 109 5.48 11.38 2.16
CA LEU A 109 6.26 10.39 1.44
C LEU A 109 7.74 10.72 1.58
N PHE A 110 8.50 9.84 2.23
CA PHE A 110 9.95 9.96 2.35
C PHE A 110 10.61 8.99 1.38
N PHE A 111 11.51 9.53 0.56
CA PHE A 111 12.23 8.78 -0.46
C PHE A 111 13.62 8.42 0.06
N ILE A 112 13.95 7.14 0.05
CA ILE A 112 15.18 6.60 0.64
C ILE A 112 15.92 5.81 -0.45
N LYS A 113 17.17 6.18 -0.72
CA LYS A 113 18.00 5.48 -1.71
C LYS A 113 18.38 4.09 -1.22
N GLU A 114 18.56 3.16 -2.15
CA GLU A 114 19.07 1.82 -1.82
C GLU A 114 20.42 1.86 -1.09
N THR A 115 21.31 2.79 -1.44
CA THR A 115 22.60 2.97 -0.75
C THR A 115 22.42 3.30 0.73
N THR A 116 21.39 4.08 1.09
CA THR A 116 21.08 4.37 2.49
C THR A 116 20.65 3.12 3.22
N ILE A 117 19.75 2.32 2.62
CA ILE A 117 19.26 1.06 3.22
C ILE A 117 20.40 0.04 3.38
N LYS A 118 21.38 0.03 2.46
CA LYS A 118 22.54 -0.86 2.53
C LYS A 118 23.56 -0.44 3.60
N ASN A 119 23.65 0.85 3.92
CA ASN A 119 24.72 1.40 4.76
C ASN A 119 24.28 1.73 6.20
N TYR A 120 22.99 1.80 6.46
CA TYR A 120 22.45 2.19 7.77
C TYR A 120 21.38 1.20 8.21
N SER A 121 21.35 0.92 9.52
CA SER A 121 20.21 0.23 10.13
C SER A 121 18.93 1.08 10.03
N TRP A 122 17.77 0.44 10.16
CA TRP A 122 16.49 1.17 10.17
C TRP A 122 16.43 2.16 11.33
N GLU A 123 16.93 1.74 12.50
CA GLU A 123 17.04 2.55 13.71
C GLU A 123 17.88 3.81 13.46
N GLU A 124 19.02 3.69 12.79
CA GLU A 124 19.84 4.85 12.43
C GLU A 124 19.17 5.75 11.38
N ILE A 125 18.49 5.16 10.41
CA ILE A 125 17.71 5.92 9.40
C ILE A 125 16.63 6.76 10.10
N VAL A 126 15.94 6.18 11.08
CA VAL A 126 14.91 6.84 11.88
C VAL A 126 15.51 7.90 12.80
N GLU A 127 16.52 7.56 13.60
CA GLU A 127 17.16 8.49 14.54
C GLU A 127 17.74 9.72 13.83
N LYS A 128 18.44 9.50 12.71
CA LYS A 128 19.12 10.54 11.94
C LYS A 128 18.22 11.13 10.84
N GLN A 129 17.00 10.64 10.67
CA GLN A 129 16.04 11.04 9.64
C GLN A 129 16.67 11.04 8.23
N ILE A 130 17.27 9.92 7.82
CA ILE A 130 18.04 9.82 6.57
C ILE A 130 17.11 9.52 5.38
N TYR A 131 16.85 10.55 4.57
CA TYR A 131 16.10 10.45 3.32
C TYR A 131 16.63 11.45 2.29
N VAL A 132 16.35 11.22 1.01
CA VAL A 132 16.78 12.11 -0.09
C VAL A 132 15.73 13.15 -0.46
N LYS A 133 14.45 12.86 -0.23
CA LYS A 133 13.35 13.79 -0.52
C LYS A 133 12.18 13.51 0.41
N LYS A 134 11.46 14.55 0.80
CA LYS A 134 10.17 14.47 1.49
C LYS A 134 9.14 15.21 0.64
N MET A 135 8.03 14.57 0.34
CA MET A 135 6.88 15.20 -0.30
C MET A 135 5.66 15.09 0.62
N ARG A 136 4.85 16.15 0.65
CA ARG A 136 3.63 16.21 1.46
C ARG A 136 2.44 16.53 0.57
N PHE A 137 1.37 15.76 0.71
CA PHE A 137 0.16 15.91 -0.09
C PHE A 137 -1.08 15.89 0.80
N ASN A 138 -2.04 16.77 0.51
CA ASN A 138 -3.42 16.63 0.97
C ASN A 138 -4.30 15.99 -0.11
N SER A 139 -5.55 15.64 0.23
CA SER A 139 -6.48 14.99 -0.70
C SER A 139 -6.67 15.76 -2.00
N LYS A 140 -6.88 17.10 -1.93
CA LYS A 140 -7.05 17.94 -3.14
C LYS A 140 -5.87 17.85 -4.09
N GLN A 141 -4.64 17.84 -3.55
CA GLN A 141 -3.44 17.68 -4.35
C GLN A 141 -3.37 16.29 -4.98
N LEU A 142 -3.67 15.23 -4.22
CA LEU A 142 -3.70 13.86 -4.76
C LEU A 142 -4.79 13.69 -5.84
N ASP A 143 -5.96 14.29 -5.66
CA ASP A 143 -7.06 14.27 -6.63
C ASP A 143 -6.62 14.90 -7.95
N SER A 144 -5.95 16.06 -7.91
CA SER A 144 -5.41 16.72 -9.11
C SER A 144 -4.30 15.91 -9.82
N LEU A 145 -3.67 14.98 -9.09
CA LEU A 145 -2.66 14.07 -9.62
C LEU A 145 -3.25 12.71 -10.01
N ASN A 146 -4.56 12.51 -9.90
CA ASN A 146 -5.22 11.22 -10.03
C ASN A 146 -4.56 10.13 -9.17
N TRP A 147 -4.15 10.49 -7.95
CA TRP A 147 -3.50 9.59 -6.99
C TRP A 147 -2.22 8.91 -7.52
N LYS A 148 -1.54 9.59 -8.45
CA LYS A 148 -0.28 9.14 -9.07
C LYS A 148 0.82 10.17 -8.83
N VAL A 149 1.72 9.89 -7.90
CA VAL A 149 2.87 10.75 -7.58
C VAL A 149 4.08 10.31 -8.39
N LYS A 150 4.90 11.28 -8.83
CA LYS A 150 6.15 11.02 -9.55
C LYS A 150 7.33 11.50 -8.72
N TYR A 151 8.24 10.60 -8.38
CA TYR A 151 9.57 10.94 -7.91
C TYR A 151 10.46 11.25 -9.10
N ILE A 152 10.94 12.49 -9.15
CA ILE A 152 11.97 12.95 -10.07
C ILE A 152 13.17 13.34 -9.18
N PRO A 153 14.39 12.83 -9.46
CA PRO A 153 15.62 13.15 -8.74
C PRO A 153 15.82 14.63 -8.45
#